data_AF-A0A1Q7E028-F1
#
_entry.id   AF-A0A1Q7E028-F1
#
_cell.length_a   1.000
_cell.length_b   1.000
_cell.length_c   1.000
_cell.angle_alpha   90.00
_cell.angle_beta   90.00
_cell.angle_gamma   90.00
#
_symmetry.space_group_name_H-M   'P 1'
#
loop_
_entity.id
_entity.type
_entity.pdbx_description
1 polymer ?
#
loop_
_entity_poly.entity_id
_entity_poly.type
_entity_poly.pdbx_seq_one_letter_code
_entity_poly.pdbx_strand_id
1 'polypeptide(L)'
;MTKPHHLPTGGFRNPWGNDAPHGLRSLLKWKLVDRFTRPPARAADAAALPVAEPSFPIPRAPLDRLVLTWVGHATFLVQVGGLNLLTDPIWSARASPLRFAGPRRRVPAAVDFAALPPIDAVLLSHNHYDHLDDRTVRRLAAAHPRARWLVPLGLAPFVRQRGAREVFELDWWEETRVGALAVGSTPAQHFSSRRPGDRNRTLWCGWSVAAPARQVYFAGDTGFHPEFAAIADRFGPFHAALLPIGAYEPRWFMRSVHMNPEE
;
A
#
# COMPACT_ATOMS: atom_id res chain seq x y z
N MET A 1 -12.74 -13.28 22.68
CA MET A 1 -11.89 -12.15 23.07
C MET A 1 -11.72 -11.23 21.86
N THR A 2 -11.80 -9.92 22.03
CA THR A 2 -11.59 -8.94 20.94
C THR A 2 -10.14 -9.03 20.46
N LYS A 3 -9.91 -9.07 19.14
CA LYS A 3 -8.54 -9.12 18.57
C LYS A 3 -7.74 -7.89 19.05
N PRO A 4 -6.43 -8.00 19.35
CA PRO A 4 -5.67 -6.99 20.10
C PRO A 4 -5.57 -5.63 19.39
N HIS A 5 -5.63 -5.61 18.05
CA HIS A 5 -5.60 -4.40 17.22
C HIS A 5 -6.94 -3.68 17.10
N HIS A 6 -8.03 -4.24 17.63
CA HIS A 6 -9.34 -3.57 17.69
C HIS A 6 -9.49 -2.76 18.97
N LEU A 7 -10.02 -1.54 18.85
CA LEU A 7 -10.38 -0.71 19.99
C LEU A 7 -11.83 -1.00 20.43
N PRO A 8 -12.12 -1.08 21.74
CA PRO A 8 -13.49 -1.29 22.24
C PRO A 8 -14.49 -0.21 21.78
N THR A 9 -14.00 1.01 21.54
CA THR A 9 -14.77 2.17 21.08
C THR A 9 -14.98 2.21 19.55
N GLY A 10 -14.53 1.17 18.84
CA GLY A 10 -14.38 1.19 17.38
C GLY A 10 -13.04 1.79 16.93
N GLY A 11 -12.61 1.40 15.73
CA GLY A 11 -11.30 1.73 15.18
C GLY A 11 -10.19 0.77 15.59
N PHE A 12 -8.95 1.12 15.24
CA PHE A 12 -7.79 0.22 15.29
C PHE A 12 -6.56 0.83 15.98
N ARG A 13 -5.62 -0.02 16.39
CA ARG A 13 -4.34 0.35 17.04
C ARG A 13 -3.23 -0.65 16.73
N ASN A 14 -1.96 -0.26 16.90
CA ASN A 14 -0.87 -1.22 16.85
C ASN A 14 -0.73 -1.93 18.21
N PRO A 15 -0.52 -3.26 18.25
CA PRO A 15 -0.40 -3.98 19.51
C PRO A 15 1.04 -4.01 20.08
N TRP A 16 2.06 -3.60 19.33
CA TRP A 16 3.49 -3.84 19.67
C TRP A 16 4.23 -2.69 20.36
N GLY A 17 3.52 -1.72 20.96
CA GLY A 17 4.11 -0.79 21.94
C GLY A 17 5.08 0.29 21.42
N ASN A 18 5.51 0.27 20.15
CA ASN A 18 6.28 1.36 19.52
C ASN A 18 5.41 2.57 19.09
N ASP A 19 4.24 2.69 19.70
CA ASP A 19 3.09 3.42 19.20
C ASP A 19 3.03 4.87 19.68
N ALA A 20 4.18 5.47 20.07
CA ALA A 20 4.19 6.84 20.56
C ALA A 20 3.53 7.74 19.50
N PRO A 21 2.28 8.21 19.72
CA PRO A 21 1.59 8.95 18.70
C PRO A 21 2.34 10.26 18.61
N HIS A 22 3.02 10.47 17.49
CA HIS A 22 3.58 11.77 17.23
C HIS A 22 2.40 12.73 17.00
N GLY A 23 1.94 13.33 18.09
CA GLY A 23 0.86 14.31 18.09
C GLY A 23 1.29 15.60 17.38
N LEU A 24 0.40 16.58 17.39
CA LEU A 24 0.60 17.86 16.70
C LEU A 24 1.95 18.53 17.09
N ARG A 25 2.39 18.40 18.34
CA ARG A 25 3.67 18.91 18.84
C ARG A 25 4.88 18.24 18.19
N SER A 26 4.86 16.91 18.03
CA SER A 26 5.93 16.15 17.38
C SER A 26 5.98 16.42 15.87
N LEU A 27 4.81 16.58 15.22
CA LEU A 27 4.70 17.05 13.84
C LEU A 27 5.27 18.47 13.66
N LEU A 28 4.98 19.38 14.59
CA LEU A 28 5.51 20.75 14.58
C LEU A 28 7.03 20.75 14.80
N LYS A 29 7.52 19.96 15.77
CA LYS A 29 8.95 19.76 16.02
C LYS A 29 9.66 19.23 14.78
N TRP A 30 9.10 18.24 14.10
CA TRP A 30 9.66 17.75 12.84
C TRP A 30 9.68 18.85 11.76
N LYS A 31 8.54 19.51 11.49
CA LYS A 31 8.44 20.56 10.46
C LYS A 31 9.32 21.77 10.70
N LEU A 32 9.55 22.13 11.96
CA LEU A 32 10.38 23.27 12.35
C LEU A 32 11.83 22.83 12.50
N VAL A 33 12.14 21.94 13.44
CA VAL A 33 13.52 21.60 13.78
C VAL A 33 14.22 20.90 12.62
N ASP A 34 13.63 19.86 12.05
CA ASP A 34 14.31 19.03 11.04
C ASP A 34 14.46 19.76 9.70
N ARG A 35 13.49 20.62 9.33
CA ARG A 35 13.58 21.48 8.14
C ARG A 35 14.69 22.53 8.23
N PHE A 36 15.07 22.94 9.43
CA PHE A 36 16.13 23.94 9.66
C PHE A 36 17.49 23.32 10.02
N THR A 37 17.53 22.09 10.55
CA THR A 37 18.78 21.44 10.98
C THR A 37 19.29 20.36 10.03
N ARG A 38 18.44 19.81 9.16
CA ARG A 38 18.85 18.94 8.05
C ARG A 38 18.67 19.71 6.74
N PRO A 39 19.75 20.13 6.05
CA PRO A 39 19.59 20.52 4.66
C PRO A 39 18.92 19.34 3.95
N PRO A 40 17.89 19.56 3.10
CA PRO A 40 17.34 18.47 2.32
C PRO A 40 18.51 17.79 1.63
N ALA A 41 18.68 16.47 1.84
CA ALA A 41 19.68 15.69 1.12
C ALA A 41 19.60 16.14 -0.33
N ARG A 42 20.73 16.66 -0.87
CA ARG A 42 20.78 17.36 -2.15
C ARG A 42 19.97 16.52 -3.11
N ALA A 43 18.78 17.01 -3.45
CA ALA A 43 17.80 16.17 -4.10
C ALA A 43 18.49 15.65 -5.34
N ALA A 44 18.68 14.33 -5.46
CA ALA A 44 19.05 13.76 -6.73
C ALA A 44 18.07 14.37 -7.73
N ASP A 45 18.60 15.08 -8.73
CA ASP A 45 17.76 15.73 -9.72
C ASP A 45 16.75 14.70 -10.23
N ALA A 46 15.49 15.06 -10.43
CA ALA A 46 14.53 14.10 -10.99
C ALA A 46 15.04 13.56 -12.36
N ALA A 47 15.89 14.33 -13.04
CA ALA A 47 16.65 13.93 -14.23
C ALA A 47 17.64 12.77 -13.99
N ALA A 48 18.02 12.48 -12.74
CA ALA A 48 18.91 11.39 -12.35
C ALA A 48 18.19 10.06 -12.07
N LEU A 49 16.86 10.02 -12.13
CA LEU A 49 16.07 8.79 -11.96
C LEU A 49 15.47 8.36 -13.31
N PRO A 50 16.17 7.51 -14.09
CA PRO A 50 15.67 7.08 -15.38
C PRO A 50 14.38 6.27 -15.23
N VAL A 51 13.40 6.58 -16.09
CA VAL A 51 12.18 5.77 -16.23
C VAL A 51 12.42 4.80 -17.37
N ALA A 52 12.44 3.52 -17.07
CA ALA A 52 12.53 2.48 -18.09
C ALA A 52 11.21 2.38 -18.86
N GLU A 53 11.31 2.08 -20.16
CA GLU A 53 10.16 1.64 -20.94
C GLU A 53 9.59 0.35 -20.33
N PRO A 54 8.32 0.33 -19.92
CA PRO A 54 7.76 -0.82 -19.23
C PRO A 54 7.61 -2.01 -20.18
N SER A 55 8.06 -3.18 -19.73
CA SER A 55 7.92 -4.44 -20.47
C SER A 55 7.32 -5.51 -19.56
N PHE A 56 6.12 -5.98 -19.91
CA PHE A 56 5.42 -7.05 -19.22
C PHE A 56 4.53 -7.84 -20.21
N PRO A 57 4.27 -9.14 -19.95
CA PRO A 57 3.34 -9.93 -20.77
C PRO A 57 1.94 -9.32 -20.91
N ILE A 58 1.46 -9.24 -22.16
CA ILE A 58 0.10 -8.81 -22.51
C ILE A 58 -0.63 -9.99 -23.19
N PRO A 59 -1.87 -10.33 -22.78
CA PRO A 59 -2.64 -9.69 -21.71
C PRO A 59 -2.22 -10.13 -20.30
N ARG A 60 -1.61 -11.32 -20.13
CA ARG A 60 -1.32 -11.96 -18.83
C ARG A 60 -0.02 -12.77 -18.91
N ALA A 61 0.66 -12.94 -17.78
CA ALA A 61 1.77 -13.87 -17.67
C ALA A 61 1.30 -15.34 -17.63
N PRO A 62 2.14 -16.32 -18.02
CA PRO A 62 1.88 -17.75 -17.82
C PRO A 62 1.59 -18.11 -16.36
N LEU A 63 0.82 -19.18 -16.13
CA LEU A 63 0.34 -19.58 -14.79
C LEU A 63 1.46 -19.88 -13.78
N ASP A 64 2.62 -20.31 -14.28
CA ASP A 64 3.81 -20.70 -13.52
C ASP A 64 4.82 -19.55 -13.31
N ARG A 65 4.53 -18.35 -13.82
CA ARG A 65 5.41 -17.17 -13.71
C ARG A 65 4.87 -16.14 -12.74
N LEU A 66 5.81 -15.48 -12.07
CA LEU A 66 5.59 -14.25 -11.31
C LEU A 66 6.31 -13.12 -12.06
N VAL A 67 5.57 -12.09 -12.47
CA VAL A 67 6.13 -10.89 -13.10
C VAL A 67 5.76 -9.68 -12.25
N LEU A 68 6.76 -8.90 -11.88
CA LEU A 68 6.62 -7.71 -11.05
C LEU A 68 7.09 -6.51 -11.85
N THR A 69 6.19 -5.58 -12.14
CA THR A 69 6.53 -4.30 -12.77
C THR A 69 6.31 -3.17 -11.78
N TRP A 70 7.38 -2.47 -11.41
CA TRP A 70 7.28 -1.31 -10.54
C TRP A 70 6.77 -0.09 -11.33
N VAL A 71 5.55 0.35 -11.01
CA VAL A 71 4.92 1.53 -11.64
C VAL A 71 5.40 2.81 -10.95
N GLY A 72 5.75 2.72 -9.67
CA GLY A 72 6.29 3.81 -8.85
C GLY A 72 5.61 3.91 -7.48
N HIS A 73 6.34 4.42 -6.48
CA HIS A 73 5.91 4.39 -5.07
C HIS A 73 5.60 2.95 -4.63
N ALA A 74 4.46 2.70 -3.97
CA ALA A 74 3.97 1.37 -3.62
C ALA A 74 3.15 0.69 -4.73
N THR A 75 3.07 1.29 -5.92
CA THR A 75 2.31 0.71 -7.04
C THR A 75 3.15 -0.30 -7.83
N PHE A 76 2.73 -1.55 -7.79
CA PHE A 76 3.22 -2.63 -8.64
C PHE A 76 2.09 -3.20 -9.49
N LEU A 77 2.38 -3.45 -10.77
CA LEU A 77 1.63 -4.40 -11.58
C LEU A 77 2.22 -5.79 -11.32
N VAL A 78 1.42 -6.65 -10.70
CA VAL A 78 1.78 -8.01 -10.31
C VAL A 78 1.03 -8.98 -11.20
N GLN A 79 1.75 -9.78 -11.98
CA GLN A 79 1.14 -10.87 -12.75
C GLN A 79 1.51 -12.20 -12.11
N VAL A 80 0.51 -12.91 -11.60
CA VAL A 80 0.69 -14.15 -10.84
C VAL A 80 -0.52 -15.07 -11.02
N GLY A 81 -0.29 -16.36 -11.26
CA GLY A 81 -1.37 -17.33 -11.48
C GLY A 81 -2.30 -16.98 -12.65
N GLY A 82 -1.76 -16.29 -13.68
CA GLY A 82 -2.52 -15.80 -14.81
C GLY A 82 -3.44 -14.61 -14.52
N LEU A 83 -3.36 -13.98 -13.34
CA LEU A 83 -4.11 -12.77 -13.01
C LEU A 83 -3.19 -11.54 -12.96
N ASN A 84 -3.77 -10.37 -13.24
CA ASN A 84 -3.11 -9.07 -13.13
C ASN A 84 -3.66 -8.30 -11.93
N LEU A 85 -2.80 -7.97 -10.98
CA LEU A 85 -3.14 -7.24 -9.77
C LEU A 85 -2.40 -5.90 -9.73
N LEU A 86 -3.01 -4.90 -9.09
CA LEU A 86 -2.36 -3.64 -8.72
C LEU A 86 -2.31 -3.49 -7.21
N THR A 87 -1.14 -3.15 -6.67
CA THR A 87 -0.99 -2.73 -5.27
C THR A 87 -1.07 -1.21 -5.17
N ASP A 88 -1.79 -0.67 -4.18
CA ASP A 88 -1.83 0.77 -3.84
C ASP A 88 -1.72 1.73 -5.03
N PRO A 89 -2.64 1.66 -6.01
CA PRO A 89 -2.46 2.31 -7.30
C PRO A 89 -2.58 3.84 -7.21
N ILE A 90 -1.53 4.56 -7.64
CA ILE A 90 -1.51 6.02 -7.75
C ILE A 90 -0.96 6.51 -9.10
N TRP A 91 -1.85 7.02 -9.95
CA TRP A 91 -1.50 7.73 -11.19
C TRP A 91 -1.57 9.25 -11.05
N SER A 92 -2.18 9.78 -10.00
CA SER A 92 -2.22 11.22 -9.77
C SER A 92 -0.82 11.82 -9.60
N ALA A 93 -0.64 13.05 -10.08
CA ALA A 93 0.61 13.78 -9.93
C ALA A 93 0.90 14.18 -8.47
N ARG A 94 -0.14 14.26 -7.62
CA ARG A 94 -0.05 14.62 -6.21
C ARG A 94 -0.82 13.63 -5.33
N ALA A 95 -0.23 13.26 -4.22
CA ALA A 95 -0.86 12.51 -3.14
C ALA A 95 -1.54 13.50 -2.17
N SER A 96 -2.71 14.01 -2.55
CA SER A 96 -3.39 15.08 -1.81
C SER A 96 -4.89 15.14 -2.09
N PRO A 97 -5.73 15.57 -1.14
CA PRO A 97 -7.12 15.90 -1.43
C PRO A 97 -7.26 17.16 -2.29
N LEU A 98 -6.23 18.03 -2.32
CA LEU A 98 -6.23 19.28 -3.07
C LEU A 98 -5.42 19.12 -4.37
N ARG A 99 -5.93 19.69 -5.46
CA ARG A 99 -5.26 19.62 -6.77
C ARG A 99 -3.97 20.44 -6.83
N PHE A 100 -3.88 21.51 -6.03
CA PHE A 100 -2.83 22.52 -6.10
C PHE A 100 -1.81 22.45 -4.94
N ALA A 101 -2.10 21.70 -3.88
CA ALA A 101 -1.27 21.61 -2.67
C ALA A 101 -1.00 20.15 -2.29
N GLY A 102 0.05 19.92 -1.51
CA GLY A 102 0.47 18.58 -1.05
C GLY A 102 1.56 17.94 -1.91
N PRO A 103 2.10 16.77 -1.49
CA PRO A 103 3.24 16.13 -2.12
C PRO A 103 3.01 15.85 -3.60
N ARG A 104 3.95 16.28 -4.46
CA ARG A 104 3.98 15.95 -5.89
C ARG A 104 4.99 14.85 -6.12
N ARG A 105 4.64 13.84 -6.92
CA ARG A 105 5.60 12.81 -7.34
C ARG A 105 6.75 13.44 -8.12
N ARG A 106 7.96 12.95 -7.92
CA ARG A 106 9.18 13.42 -8.61
C ARG A 106 9.36 12.75 -9.97
N VAL A 107 9.01 11.48 -10.05
CA VAL A 107 9.08 10.65 -11.25
C VAL A 107 7.64 10.34 -11.70
N PRO A 108 7.31 10.38 -13.00
CA PRO A 108 6.00 9.95 -13.49
C PRO A 108 5.74 8.47 -13.17
N ALA A 109 4.49 8.02 -13.35
CA ALA A 109 4.21 6.58 -13.33
C ALA A 109 4.93 5.92 -14.51
N ALA A 110 5.64 4.82 -14.26
CA ALA A 110 6.42 4.13 -15.30
C ALA A 110 5.52 3.43 -16.35
N VAL A 111 4.25 3.16 -16.01
CA VAL A 111 3.26 2.58 -16.91
C VAL A 111 2.14 3.59 -17.14
N ASP A 112 1.85 3.94 -18.39
CA ASP A 112 0.65 4.72 -18.70
C ASP A 112 -0.60 3.93 -18.27
N PHE A 113 -1.54 4.62 -17.62
CA PHE A 113 -2.83 4.04 -17.26
C PHE A 113 -3.54 3.43 -18.46
N ALA A 114 -3.46 4.06 -19.64
CA ALA A 114 -4.09 3.56 -20.86
C ALA A 114 -3.42 2.27 -21.40
N ALA A 115 -2.17 2.01 -21.01
CA ALA A 115 -1.41 0.84 -21.39
C ALA A 115 -1.55 -0.33 -20.39
N LEU A 116 -2.35 -0.16 -19.32
CA LEU A 116 -2.59 -1.24 -18.37
C LEU A 116 -3.25 -2.44 -19.06
N PRO A 117 -2.81 -3.67 -18.76
CA PRO A 117 -3.54 -4.86 -19.19
C PRO A 117 -4.89 -4.95 -18.43
N PRO A 118 -5.77 -5.90 -18.77
CA PRO A 118 -6.98 -6.13 -17.98
C PRO A 118 -6.63 -6.38 -16.51
N ILE A 119 -7.15 -5.57 -15.59
CA ILE A 119 -6.90 -5.71 -14.15
C ILE A 119 -7.97 -6.58 -13.51
N ASP A 120 -7.56 -7.63 -12.80
CA ASP A 120 -8.44 -8.57 -12.11
C ASP A 120 -8.66 -8.22 -10.64
N ALA A 121 -7.63 -7.68 -9.99
CA ALA A 121 -7.71 -7.29 -8.60
C ALA A 121 -6.89 -6.04 -8.27
N VAL A 122 -7.37 -5.32 -7.27
CA VAL A 122 -6.68 -4.17 -6.68
C VAL A 122 -6.54 -4.43 -5.18
N LEU A 123 -5.31 -4.38 -4.68
CA LEU A 123 -4.96 -4.56 -3.28
C LEU A 123 -4.66 -3.19 -2.67
N LEU A 124 -5.43 -2.78 -1.67
CA LEU A 124 -5.21 -1.53 -0.94
C LEU A 124 -4.70 -1.85 0.45
N SER A 125 -3.54 -1.33 0.85
CA SER A 125 -2.95 -1.57 2.17
C SER A 125 -3.59 -0.71 3.25
N HIS A 126 -3.84 0.57 2.98
CA HIS A 126 -4.40 1.53 3.94
C HIS A 126 -4.94 2.78 3.23
N ASN A 127 -5.35 3.79 4.00
CA ASN A 127 -6.11 4.91 3.49
C ASN A 127 -5.32 6.19 3.21
N HIS A 128 -4.00 6.25 3.31
CA HIS A 128 -3.27 7.49 3.03
C HIS A 128 -3.36 7.91 1.56
N TYR A 129 -3.14 9.19 1.27
CA TYR A 129 -3.38 9.76 -0.07
C TYR A 129 -2.42 9.23 -1.15
N ASP A 130 -1.25 8.77 -0.75
CA ASP A 130 -0.22 8.17 -1.58
C ASP A 130 -0.42 6.66 -1.84
N HIS A 131 -1.32 6.01 -1.08
CA HIS A 131 -1.68 4.60 -1.25
C HIS A 131 -3.14 4.40 -1.72
N LEU A 132 -3.99 5.42 -1.52
CA LEU A 132 -5.39 5.42 -1.90
C LEU A 132 -5.75 6.71 -2.65
N ASP A 133 -5.46 6.73 -3.94
CA ASP A 133 -5.75 7.86 -4.82
C ASP A 133 -7.19 7.83 -5.36
N ASP A 134 -8.01 8.81 -4.95
CA ASP A 134 -9.43 8.92 -5.33
C ASP A 134 -9.64 8.85 -6.85
N ARG A 135 -8.80 9.55 -7.62
CA ARG A 135 -8.94 9.61 -9.08
C ARG A 135 -8.60 8.28 -9.72
N THR A 136 -7.51 7.65 -9.28
CA THR A 136 -7.11 6.34 -9.78
C THR A 136 -8.17 5.29 -9.46
N VAL A 137 -8.76 5.30 -8.26
CA VAL A 137 -9.87 4.39 -7.91
C VAL A 137 -11.04 4.53 -8.88
N ARG A 138 -11.51 5.76 -9.14
CA ARG A 138 -12.61 6.01 -10.09
C ARG A 138 -12.28 5.53 -11.50
N ARG A 139 -11.06 5.81 -11.97
CA ARG A 139 -10.61 5.41 -13.31
C ARG A 139 -10.54 3.89 -13.44
N LEU A 140 -9.98 3.19 -12.45
CA LEU A 140 -9.89 1.73 -12.44
C LEU A 140 -11.27 1.08 -12.36
N ALA A 141 -12.15 1.57 -11.49
CA ALA A 141 -13.49 1.03 -11.36
C ALA A 141 -14.32 1.20 -12.65
N ALA A 142 -14.11 2.29 -13.39
CA ALA A 142 -14.75 2.52 -14.68
C ALA A 142 -14.15 1.65 -15.81
N ALA A 143 -12.82 1.56 -15.88
CA ALA A 143 -12.12 0.83 -16.94
C ALA A 143 -12.16 -0.69 -16.76
N HIS A 144 -12.20 -1.17 -15.51
CA HIS A 144 -12.19 -2.58 -15.13
C HIS A 144 -13.35 -2.87 -14.15
N PRO A 145 -14.61 -2.82 -14.59
CA PRO A 145 -15.78 -2.92 -13.70
C PRO A 145 -15.94 -4.28 -13.02
N ARG A 146 -15.20 -5.31 -13.46
CA ARG A 146 -15.13 -6.65 -12.86
C ARG A 146 -13.90 -6.86 -11.97
N ALA A 147 -13.06 -5.85 -11.80
CA ALA A 147 -11.92 -5.95 -10.90
C ALA A 147 -12.41 -6.11 -9.45
N ARG A 148 -11.75 -7.00 -8.72
CA ARG A 148 -12.01 -7.29 -7.32
C ARG A 148 -11.13 -6.43 -6.43
N TRP A 149 -11.74 -5.71 -5.51
CA TRP A 149 -11.06 -4.78 -4.63
C TRP A 149 -10.88 -5.45 -3.27
N LEU A 150 -9.63 -5.69 -2.87
CA LEU A 150 -9.29 -6.21 -1.56
C LEU A 150 -8.78 -5.05 -0.71
N VAL A 151 -9.50 -4.80 0.38
CA VAL A 151 -9.28 -3.63 1.24
C VAL A 151 -9.30 -4.04 2.71
N PRO A 152 -8.56 -3.36 3.59
CA PRO A 152 -8.67 -3.56 5.02
C PRO A 152 -10.03 -3.07 5.54
N LEU A 153 -10.45 -3.59 6.70
CA LEU A 153 -11.69 -3.19 7.39
C LEU A 153 -11.93 -1.67 7.42
N GLY A 154 -13.16 -1.27 7.06
CA GLY A 154 -13.64 0.12 7.05
C GLY A 154 -13.42 0.87 5.73
N LEU A 155 -12.69 0.31 4.76
CA LEU A 155 -12.42 0.96 3.47
C LEU A 155 -13.40 0.63 2.35
N ALA A 156 -14.24 -0.40 2.49
CA ALA A 156 -15.18 -0.77 1.44
C ALA A 156 -16.14 0.37 1.03
N PRO A 157 -16.70 1.18 1.96
CA PRO A 157 -17.55 2.31 1.58
C PRO A 157 -16.85 3.32 0.66
N PHE A 158 -15.55 3.56 0.88
CA PHE A 158 -14.77 4.49 0.07
C PHE A 158 -14.70 4.04 -1.39
N VAL A 159 -14.27 2.80 -1.65
CA VAL A 159 -14.11 2.30 -3.01
C VAL A 159 -15.45 2.09 -3.71
N ARG A 160 -16.49 1.63 -2.98
CA ARG A 160 -17.86 1.46 -3.52
C ARG A 160 -18.46 2.77 -4.00
N GLN A 161 -18.31 3.85 -3.23
CA GLN A 161 -18.75 5.20 -3.62
C GLN A 161 -18.06 5.71 -4.90
N ARG A 162 -16.93 5.10 -5.29
CA ARG A 162 -16.15 5.44 -6.48
C ARG A 162 -16.38 4.48 -7.65
N GLY A 163 -17.31 3.53 -7.51
CA GLY A 163 -17.75 2.64 -8.58
C GLY A 163 -17.25 1.19 -8.44
N ALA A 164 -16.44 0.86 -7.43
CA ALA A 164 -16.02 -0.52 -7.21
C ALA A 164 -17.23 -1.41 -6.86
N ARG A 165 -17.39 -2.52 -7.57
CA ARG A 165 -18.54 -3.42 -7.42
C ARG A 165 -18.22 -4.63 -6.55
N GLU A 166 -17.19 -5.40 -6.92
CA GLU A 166 -16.71 -6.55 -6.15
C GLU A 166 -15.68 -6.07 -5.13
N VAL A 167 -16.05 -6.04 -3.85
CA VAL A 167 -15.19 -5.54 -2.77
C VAL A 167 -15.16 -6.54 -1.63
N PHE A 168 -13.96 -7.03 -1.32
CA PHE A 168 -13.64 -7.90 -0.20
C PHE A 168 -12.96 -7.05 0.88
N GLU A 169 -13.59 -6.99 2.03
CA GLU A 169 -13.11 -6.23 3.18
C GLU A 169 -12.62 -7.23 4.23
N LEU A 170 -11.33 -7.16 4.57
CA LEU A 170 -10.66 -8.18 5.37
C LEU A 170 -9.99 -7.58 6.60
N ASP A 171 -10.13 -8.28 7.72
CA ASP A 171 -9.32 -8.05 8.92
C ASP A 171 -7.94 -8.71 8.79
N TRP A 172 -7.00 -8.38 9.68
CA TRP A 172 -5.77 -9.14 9.80
C TRP A 172 -6.05 -10.62 9.99
N TRP A 173 -5.24 -11.41 9.29
CA TRP A 173 -5.26 -12.87 9.27
C TRP A 173 -6.49 -13.49 8.60
N GLU A 174 -7.36 -12.68 8.01
CA GLU A 174 -8.45 -13.16 7.17
C GLU A 174 -7.96 -13.34 5.74
N GLU A 175 -8.56 -14.33 5.09
CA GLU A 175 -8.17 -14.78 3.76
C GLU A 175 -9.41 -14.86 2.88
N THR A 176 -9.21 -14.63 1.59
CA THR A 176 -10.24 -14.81 0.57
C THR A 176 -9.65 -15.41 -0.69
N ARG A 177 -10.51 -15.69 -1.67
CA ARG A 177 -10.09 -16.18 -2.98
C ARG A 177 -10.44 -15.22 -4.09
N VAL A 178 -9.49 -15.01 -4.99
CA VAL A 178 -9.64 -14.24 -6.22
C VAL A 178 -9.30 -15.17 -7.37
N GLY A 179 -10.32 -15.81 -7.95
CA GLY A 179 -10.08 -16.90 -8.92
C GLY A 179 -9.30 -18.04 -8.26
N ALA A 180 -8.14 -18.38 -8.82
CA ALA A 180 -7.24 -19.40 -8.27
C ALA A 180 -6.28 -18.87 -7.18
N LEU A 181 -6.29 -17.57 -6.90
CA LEU A 181 -5.41 -16.98 -5.89
C LEU A 181 -6.02 -17.08 -4.49
N ALA A 182 -5.25 -17.53 -3.53
CA ALA A 182 -5.52 -17.28 -2.11
C ALA A 182 -4.87 -15.95 -1.73
N VAL A 183 -5.64 -15.04 -1.13
CA VAL A 183 -5.17 -13.71 -0.74
C VAL A 183 -5.47 -13.48 0.73
N GLY A 184 -4.42 -13.21 1.52
CA GLY A 184 -4.51 -12.99 2.96
C GLY A 184 -4.13 -11.56 3.35
N SER A 185 -4.90 -10.97 4.26
CA SER A 185 -4.55 -9.70 4.90
C SER A 185 -3.59 -9.96 6.06
N THR A 186 -2.43 -9.31 6.05
CA THR A 186 -1.38 -9.50 7.08
C THR A 186 -1.30 -8.28 8.01
N PRO A 187 -0.84 -8.47 9.26
CA PRO A 187 -0.56 -7.33 10.12
C PRO A 187 0.51 -6.40 9.56
N ALA A 188 0.38 -5.12 9.92
CA ALA A 188 1.36 -4.08 9.63
C ALA A 188 1.40 -3.09 10.80
N GLN A 189 2.55 -2.48 11.06
CA GLN A 189 2.71 -1.43 12.07
C GLN A 189 2.62 -0.06 11.41
N HIS A 190 1.42 0.48 11.32
CA HIS A 190 1.15 1.76 10.65
C HIS A 190 -0.09 2.44 11.25
N PHE A 191 -0.71 3.35 10.52
CA PHE A 191 -1.96 4.00 10.92
C PHE A 191 -2.79 4.36 9.69
N SER A 192 -3.99 4.88 9.92
CA SER A 192 -4.83 5.40 8.83
C SER A 192 -5.34 6.80 9.19
N SER A 193 -5.36 7.71 8.21
CA SER A 193 -6.07 8.99 8.31
C SER A 193 -6.13 9.70 6.95
N ARG A 194 -7.30 10.25 6.60
CA ARG A 194 -7.48 11.12 5.42
C ARG A 194 -8.00 12.50 5.76
N ARG A 195 -8.74 12.63 6.86
CA ARG A 195 -9.48 13.83 7.24
C ARG A 195 -9.33 14.10 8.73
N PRO A 196 -9.48 15.36 9.16
CA PRO A 196 -9.57 15.66 10.58
C PRO A 196 -10.63 14.76 11.26
N GLY A 197 -10.23 14.06 12.32
CA GLY A 197 -11.13 13.21 13.11
C GLY A 197 -11.36 11.78 12.60
N ASP A 198 -10.69 11.34 11.51
CA ASP A 198 -10.84 9.97 10.98
C ASP A 198 -9.68 9.02 11.30
N ARG A 199 -8.75 9.45 12.15
CA ARG A 199 -7.55 8.68 12.48
C ARG A 199 -7.92 7.29 13.03
N ASN A 200 -7.32 6.26 12.46
CA ASN A 200 -7.47 4.85 12.79
C ASN A 200 -8.91 4.32 12.74
N ARG A 201 -9.81 4.98 11.98
CA ARG A 201 -11.18 4.47 11.77
C ARG A 201 -11.26 3.34 10.75
N THR A 202 -10.24 3.20 9.90
CA THR A 202 -10.08 2.07 8.98
C THR A 202 -8.79 1.34 9.31
N LEU A 203 -8.73 0.04 9.03
CA LEU A 203 -7.54 -0.77 9.25
C LEU A 203 -6.47 -0.47 8.19
N TRP A 204 -5.25 -0.91 8.46
CA TRP A 204 -4.08 -0.93 7.56
C TRP A 204 -3.51 -2.36 7.56
N CYS A 205 -2.96 -2.85 6.45
CA CYS A 205 -2.46 -4.22 6.34
C CYS A 205 -1.38 -4.37 5.26
N GLY A 206 -0.70 -5.51 5.27
CA GLY A 206 -0.05 -6.07 4.08
C GLY A 206 -0.94 -7.13 3.41
N TRP A 207 -0.45 -7.70 2.32
CA TRP A 207 -1.14 -8.70 1.51
C TRP A 207 -0.22 -9.87 1.15
N SER A 208 -0.61 -11.08 1.52
CA SER A 208 -0.06 -12.31 0.96
C SER A 208 -0.90 -12.73 -0.26
N VAL A 209 -0.25 -13.07 -1.38
CA VAL A 209 -0.93 -13.51 -2.60
C VAL A 209 -0.30 -14.81 -3.08
N ALA A 210 -1.01 -15.92 -2.95
CA ALA A 210 -0.57 -17.25 -3.33
C ALA A 210 -1.33 -17.76 -4.55
N ALA A 211 -0.61 -18.03 -5.63
CA ALA A 211 -1.04 -18.90 -6.72
C ALA A 211 -0.44 -20.30 -6.52
N PRO A 212 -0.96 -21.34 -7.21
CA PRO A 212 -0.45 -22.70 -7.08
C PRO A 212 1.07 -22.85 -7.28
N ALA A 213 1.67 -22.03 -8.16
CA ALA A 213 3.10 -22.12 -8.50
C ALA A 213 3.96 -20.99 -7.91
N ARG A 214 3.36 -19.86 -7.54
CA ARG A 214 4.08 -18.62 -7.23
C ARG A 214 3.38 -17.84 -6.14
N GLN A 215 4.16 -17.21 -5.29
CA GLN A 215 3.64 -16.49 -4.14
C GLN A 215 4.42 -15.21 -3.90
N VAL A 216 3.70 -14.12 -3.62
CA VAL A 216 4.27 -12.79 -3.39
C VAL A 216 3.68 -12.17 -2.14
N TYR A 217 4.51 -11.44 -1.41
CA TYR A 217 4.12 -10.63 -0.27
C TYR A 217 4.22 -9.15 -0.63
N PHE A 218 3.21 -8.36 -0.28
CA PHE A 218 3.25 -6.90 -0.32
C PHE A 218 3.03 -6.36 1.07
N ALA A 219 4.02 -5.69 1.66
CA ALA A 219 3.95 -5.27 3.05
C ALA A 219 3.07 -4.03 3.29
N GLY A 220 2.65 -3.32 2.24
CA GLY A 220 2.09 -1.98 2.39
C GLY A 220 3.15 -1.01 2.95
N ASP A 221 2.69 -0.02 3.69
CA ASP A 221 3.55 0.81 4.53
C ASP A 221 3.51 0.27 5.97
N THR A 222 4.69 0.03 6.53
CA THR A 222 4.83 -0.54 7.87
C THR A 222 6.16 -0.14 8.50
N GLY A 223 6.17 0.01 9.83
CA GLY A 223 7.37 -0.05 10.66
C GLY A 223 7.76 -1.50 10.94
N PHE A 224 8.96 -1.72 11.49
CA PHE A 224 9.40 -3.06 11.87
C PHE A 224 8.57 -3.59 13.06
N HIS A 225 8.10 -4.83 12.99
CA HIS A 225 7.23 -5.44 14.00
C HIS A 225 7.44 -6.96 14.10
N PRO A 226 7.10 -7.58 15.25
CA PRO A 226 7.45 -8.98 15.51
C PRO A 226 6.65 -10.01 14.69
N GLU A 227 5.54 -9.64 14.05
CA GLU A 227 4.72 -10.60 13.30
C GLU A 227 5.29 -10.98 11.93
N PHE A 228 6.40 -10.39 11.46
CA PHE A 228 7.00 -10.81 10.19
C PHE A 228 7.32 -12.32 10.16
N ALA A 229 7.78 -12.88 11.28
CA ALA A 229 8.00 -14.32 11.42
C ALA A 229 6.69 -15.10 11.29
N ALA A 230 5.63 -14.68 12.00
CA ALA A 230 4.32 -15.32 11.92
C ALA A 230 3.68 -15.22 10.52
N ILE A 231 3.93 -14.12 9.79
CA ILE A 231 3.51 -13.96 8.39
C ILE A 231 4.23 -14.99 7.52
N ALA A 232 5.55 -15.15 7.69
CA ALA A 232 6.35 -16.11 6.95
C ALA A 232 5.94 -17.57 7.28
N ASP A 233 5.67 -17.88 8.54
CA ASP A 233 5.26 -19.22 8.97
C ASP A 233 3.86 -19.59 8.43
N ARG A 234 2.93 -18.63 8.44
CA ARG A 234 1.54 -18.89 8.02
C ARG A 234 1.37 -18.89 6.52
N PHE A 235 2.00 -17.94 5.83
CA PHE A 235 1.78 -17.73 4.42
C PHE A 235 2.96 -18.16 3.57
N GLY A 236 4.18 -18.16 4.08
CA GLY A 236 5.37 -18.48 3.28
C GLY A 236 5.47 -19.96 2.87
N PRO A 237 6.51 -20.29 2.09
CA PRO A 237 7.58 -19.40 1.63
C PRO A 237 7.14 -18.48 0.47
N PHE A 238 7.60 -17.23 0.50
CA PHE A 238 7.37 -16.26 -0.57
C PHE A 238 8.46 -16.33 -1.64
N HIS A 239 8.09 -16.21 -2.91
CA HIS A 239 9.04 -16.06 -4.01
C HIS A 239 9.56 -14.63 -4.16
N ALA A 240 8.76 -13.66 -3.72
CA ALA A 240 9.14 -12.25 -3.68
C ALA A 240 8.43 -11.54 -2.53
N ALA A 241 9.09 -10.52 -1.98
CA ALA A 241 8.52 -9.60 -1.01
C ALA A 241 8.72 -8.16 -1.50
N LEU A 242 7.65 -7.37 -1.48
CA LEU A 242 7.63 -5.95 -1.83
C LEU A 242 7.59 -5.16 -0.52
N LEU A 243 8.75 -4.63 -0.12
CA LEU A 243 8.95 -3.95 1.18
C LEU A 243 9.20 -2.44 0.97
N PRO A 244 8.65 -1.58 1.84
CA PRO A 244 8.92 -0.15 1.80
C PRO A 244 10.34 0.14 2.31
N ILE A 245 11.08 0.99 1.60
CA ILE A 245 12.46 1.39 1.95
C ILE A 245 12.62 2.91 2.07
N GLY A 246 11.51 3.66 2.04
CA GLY A 246 11.49 5.13 1.98
C GLY A 246 10.72 5.75 3.16
N ALA A 247 10.66 7.09 3.19
CA ALA A 247 9.93 7.84 4.22
C ALA A 247 10.33 7.50 5.68
N TYR A 248 11.55 7.03 5.89
CA TYR A 248 12.01 6.53 7.19
C TYR A 248 12.73 7.57 8.04
N GLU A 249 12.97 8.77 7.54
CA GLU A 249 13.66 9.84 8.27
C GLU A 249 12.73 10.99 8.70
N PRO A 250 12.99 11.61 9.87
CA PRO A 250 14.02 11.24 10.86
C PRO A 250 13.57 10.04 11.72
N ARG A 251 14.50 9.15 12.08
CA ARG A 251 14.17 7.87 12.76
C ARG A 251 13.40 8.02 14.07
N TRP A 252 13.68 9.06 14.87
CA TRP A 252 12.95 9.28 16.12
C TRP A 252 11.45 9.52 15.93
N PHE A 253 11.02 9.94 14.73
CA PHE A 253 9.63 10.20 14.36
C PHE A 253 9.04 9.10 13.48
N MET A 254 9.82 8.59 12.52
CA MET A 254 9.30 7.69 11.48
C MET A 254 9.39 6.20 11.84
N ARG A 255 10.30 5.79 12.74
CA ARG A 255 10.58 4.36 13.04
C ARG A 255 9.35 3.55 13.47
N SER A 256 8.39 4.18 14.14
CA SER A 256 7.18 3.50 14.58
C SER A 256 6.27 3.06 13.43
N VAL A 257 6.37 3.71 12.27
CA VAL A 257 5.41 3.54 11.16
C VAL A 257 6.06 3.28 9.81
N HIS A 258 7.37 3.47 9.67
CA HIS A 258 8.15 3.20 8.46
C HIS A 258 9.49 2.50 8.78
N MET A 259 9.71 1.36 8.15
CA MET A 259 11.01 0.68 8.11
C MET A 259 12.04 1.51 7.33
N ASN A 260 13.31 1.38 7.71
CA ASN A 260 14.45 1.82 6.90
C ASN A 260 15.05 0.61 6.12
N PRO A 261 15.96 0.82 5.16
CA PRO A 261 16.53 -0.27 4.37
C PRO A 261 17.24 -1.38 5.17
N GLU A 262 17.73 -1.08 6.36
CA GLU A 262 18.35 -2.07 7.26
C GLU A 262 17.34 -2.92 8.06
N GLU A 263 16.11 -2.45 8.23
CA GLU A 263 14.98 -3.17 8.87
C GLU A 263 14.22 -4.01 7.85
#